data_AF-A0A9C9TRH9-F1
#
_entry.id   AF-A0A9C9TRH9-F1
#
_cell.length_a   1.000
_cell.length_b   1.000
_cell.length_c   1.000
_cell.angle_alpha   90.00
_cell.angle_beta   90.00
_cell.angle_gamma   90.00
#
_symmetry.space_group_name_H-M   'P 1'
#
loop_
_entity.id
_entity.type
_entity.pdbx_description
1 polymer ?
#
loop_
_entity_poly.entity_id
_entity_poly.type
_entity_poly.pdbx_seq_one_letter_code
_entity_poly.pdbx_strand_id
1 'polypeptide(L)'
;TIEGYEKGILSLSDLDGREIAWGDEDAILELIQKIAHRQGIGDILADGSHRILEHWPEMDKIILQVKGLEQSAYDSRASISMGLAYATSDIGAHHTRAWTIAKEMEEGQNWTDDEKVDTVIYHQKVRPLFDMLGVCRLPWIELGLSERHYENFYNYVTGSETSLEELLGLSNDIYDLTRLINVRLGMSRKDDTLPYKVWANPPLTGPNAGKVIDREDFQRLLSLYYQKRGWDENGVPPAEVEKKFSDWFPGNNLPRLNAA
;
A
#
# COMPACT_ATOMS: atom_id res chain seq x y z
N THR A 1 -18.45 8.62 1.41
CA THR A 1 -19.66 9.43 1.64
C THR A 1 -20.59 9.45 0.45
N ILE A 2 -20.21 10.07 -0.69
CA ILE A 2 -21.08 10.23 -1.87
C ILE A 2 -21.68 8.90 -2.35
N GLU A 3 -20.84 7.89 -2.64
CA GLU A 3 -21.31 6.56 -3.08
C GLU A 3 -22.19 5.87 -2.03
N GLY A 4 -21.94 6.12 -0.73
CA GLY A 4 -22.73 5.57 0.35
C GLY A 4 -24.13 6.19 0.44
N TYR A 5 -24.25 7.50 0.21
CA TYR A 5 -25.54 8.18 0.12
C TYR A 5 -26.32 7.75 -1.12
N GLU A 6 -25.67 7.71 -2.28
CA GLU A 6 -26.27 7.25 -3.56
C GLU A 6 -26.83 5.82 -3.47
N LYS A 7 -26.15 4.95 -2.71
CA LYS A 7 -26.59 3.57 -2.47
C LYS A 7 -27.56 3.41 -1.30
N GLY A 8 -27.92 4.50 -0.62
CA GLY A 8 -28.83 4.49 0.53
C GLY A 8 -28.24 3.86 1.79
N ILE A 9 -26.91 3.71 1.88
CA ILE A 9 -26.22 3.30 3.10
C ILE A 9 -26.20 4.45 4.11
N LEU A 10 -25.99 5.67 3.62
CA LEU A 10 -26.15 6.89 4.42
C LEU A 10 -27.53 7.50 4.14
N SER A 11 -28.15 8.00 5.19
CA SER A 11 -29.38 8.81 5.14
C SER A 11 -29.05 10.30 5.05
N LEU A 12 -30.05 11.13 4.69
CA LEU A 12 -29.90 12.59 4.73
C LEU A 12 -29.59 13.11 6.15
N SER A 13 -30.14 12.45 7.19
CA SER A 13 -29.82 12.77 8.58
C SER A 13 -28.37 12.50 8.94
N ASP A 14 -27.76 11.44 8.36
CA ASP A 14 -26.33 11.17 8.58
C ASP A 14 -25.46 12.29 8.01
N LEU A 15 -25.91 12.97 6.95
CA LEU A 15 -25.20 14.06 6.27
C LEU A 15 -25.49 15.47 6.86
N ASP A 16 -25.92 15.56 8.12
CA ASP A 16 -26.36 16.81 8.76
C ASP A 16 -27.48 17.56 7.99
N GLY A 17 -28.31 16.83 7.24
CA GLY A 17 -29.40 17.44 6.46
C GLY A 17 -28.98 18.08 5.14
N ARG A 18 -27.71 17.97 4.73
CA ARG A 18 -27.22 18.46 3.43
C ARG A 18 -26.99 17.29 2.47
N GLU A 19 -27.72 17.24 1.38
CA GLU A 19 -27.48 16.26 0.31
C GLU A 19 -26.08 16.47 -0.31
N ILE A 20 -25.49 15.38 -0.81
CA ILE A 20 -24.22 15.42 -1.53
C ILE A 20 -24.27 14.48 -2.74
N ALA A 21 -23.80 14.96 -3.88
CA ALA A 21 -23.79 14.22 -5.14
C ALA A 21 -22.42 14.29 -5.84
N TRP A 22 -22.18 13.37 -6.77
CA TRP A 22 -21.01 13.42 -7.64
C TRP A 22 -21.02 14.72 -8.46
N GLY A 23 -19.94 15.48 -8.40
CA GLY A 23 -19.83 16.78 -9.09
C GLY A 23 -20.45 17.98 -8.35
N ASP A 24 -20.98 17.79 -7.14
CA ASP A 24 -21.44 18.89 -6.28
C ASP A 24 -20.24 19.54 -5.57
N GLU A 25 -19.63 20.51 -6.23
CA GLU A 25 -18.42 21.20 -5.75
C GLU A 25 -18.64 21.87 -4.38
N ASP A 26 -19.77 22.57 -4.21
CA ASP A 26 -20.07 23.30 -2.98
C ASP A 26 -20.26 22.35 -1.79
N ALA A 27 -20.94 21.21 -1.99
CA ALA A 27 -21.15 20.24 -0.92
C ALA A 27 -19.85 19.49 -0.56
N ILE A 28 -19.01 19.20 -1.56
CA ILE A 28 -17.70 18.60 -1.33
C ILE A 28 -16.79 19.55 -0.54
N LEU A 29 -16.74 20.84 -0.91
CA LEU A 29 -15.94 21.83 -0.19
C LEU A 29 -16.42 22.03 1.25
N GLU A 30 -17.74 22.07 1.48
CA GLU A 30 -18.27 22.10 2.86
C GLU A 30 -17.85 20.84 3.64
N LEU A 31 -17.99 19.66 3.03
CA LEU A 31 -17.64 18.40 3.70
C LEU A 31 -16.16 18.37 4.10
N ILE A 32 -15.26 18.86 3.25
CA ILE A 32 -13.83 18.99 3.57
C ILE A 32 -13.63 19.89 4.80
N GLN A 33 -14.32 21.03 4.89
CA GLN A 33 -14.24 21.92 6.04
C GLN A 33 -14.78 21.25 7.31
N LYS A 34 -15.92 20.55 7.21
CA LYS A 34 -16.51 19.79 8.32
C LYS A 34 -15.56 18.70 8.82
N ILE A 35 -14.90 17.97 7.94
CA ILE A 35 -13.88 16.97 8.30
C ILE A 35 -12.71 17.64 9.03
N ALA A 36 -12.15 18.70 8.46
CA ALA A 36 -11.01 19.42 9.02
C ALA A 36 -11.30 19.99 10.42
N HIS A 37 -12.54 20.41 10.67
CA HIS A 37 -12.98 20.98 11.94
C HIS A 37 -13.74 20.00 12.85
N ARG A 38 -13.87 18.72 12.45
CA ARG A 38 -14.65 17.70 13.16
C ARG A 38 -16.06 18.19 13.54
N GLN A 39 -16.80 18.71 12.57
CA GLN A 39 -18.16 19.25 12.74
C GLN A 39 -19.21 18.34 12.10
N GLY A 40 -20.26 17.99 12.85
CA GLY A 40 -21.34 17.13 12.35
C GLY A 40 -20.81 15.79 11.85
N ILE A 41 -21.23 15.36 10.66
CA ILE A 41 -20.70 14.15 10.00
C ILE A 41 -19.17 14.17 9.84
N GLY A 42 -18.58 15.38 9.77
CA GLY A 42 -17.14 15.56 9.66
C GLY A 42 -16.34 14.95 10.81
N ASP A 43 -16.90 14.87 12.02
CA ASP A 43 -16.22 14.24 13.15
C ASP A 43 -16.00 12.73 12.91
N ILE A 44 -17.03 12.04 12.40
CA ILE A 44 -16.96 10.61 12.06
C ILE A 44 -16.02 10.40 10.87
N LEU A 45 -16.15 11.20 9.82
CA LEU A 45 -15.36 11.04 8.59
C LEU A 45 -13.87 11.37 8.80
N ALA A 46 -13.53 12.20 9.79
CA ALA A 46 -12.15 12.56 10.10
C ALA A 46 -11.30 11.40 10.65
N ASP A 47 -11.93 10.29 11.03
CA ASP A 47 -11.24 9.09 11.51
C ASP A 47 -10.79 8.13 10.39
N GLY A 48 -11.15 8.42 9.14
CA GLY A 48 -10.72 7.66 7.96
C GLY A 48 -11.62 6.48 7.62
N SER A 49 -11.46 5.94 6.40
CA SER A 49 -12.40 5.00 5.78
C SER A 49 -12.52 3.67 6.53
N HIS A 50 -11.51 3.25 7.28
CA HIS A 50 -11.61 2.05 8.10
C HIS A 50 -12.46 2.26 9.35
N ARG A 51 -12.30 3.39 10.05
CA ARG A 51 -13.07 3.68 11.27
C ARG A 51 -14.54 3.96 10.98
N ILE A 52 -14.88 4.53 9.82
CA ILE A 52 -16.29 4.74 9.47
C ILE A 52 -17.08 3.43 9.32
N LEU A 53 -16.41 2.27 9.15
CA LEU A 53 -17.06 0.96 9.14
C LEU A 53 -17.67 0.59 10.50
N GLU A 54 -17.20 1.18 11.60
CA GLU A 54 -17.81 1.00 12.93
C GLU A 54 -19.21 1.62 12.99
N HIS A 55 -19.45 2.67 12.19
CA HIS A 55 -20.74 3.36 12.08
C HIS A 55 -21.62 2.79 10.97
N TRP A 56 -21.03 2.45 9.83
CA TRP A 56 -21.73 1.93 8.65
C TRP A 56 -21.00 0.70 8.07
N PRO A 57 -21.15 -0.50 8.66
CA PRO A 57 -20.45 -1.71 8.22
C PRO A 57 -20.70 -2.07 6.75
N GLU A 58 -21.87 -1.72 6.20
CA GLU A 58 -22.25 -1.97 4.80
C GLU A 58 -21.33 -1.23 3.81
N MET A 59 -20.63 -0.19 4.26
CA MET A 59 -19.68 0.57 3.45
C MET A 59 -18.45 -0.23 3.03
N ASP A 60 -18.15 -1.37 3.67
CA ASP A 60 -17.02 -2.24 3.31
C ASP A 60 -17.09 -2.72 1.84
N LYS A 61 -18.30 -2.80 1.28
CA LYS A 61 -18.51 -3.15 -0.14
C LYS A 61 -18.11 -2.04 -1.11
N ILE A 62 -17.94 -0.80 -0.64
CA ILE A 62 -17.66 0.37 -1.49
C ILE A 62 -16.37 1.11 -1.17
N ILE A 63 -15.83 0.92 0.04
CA ILE A 63 -14.57 1.52 0.45
C ILE A 63 -13.40 0.81 -0.22
N LEU A 64 -12.41 1.60 -0.65
CA LEU A 64 -11.16 1.12 -1.22
C LEU A 64 -10.03 1.41 -0.22
N GLN A 65 -9.72 0.45 0.64
CA GLN A 65 -8.63 0.54 1.61
C GLN A 65 -7.93 -0.80 1.79
N VAL A 66 -6.65 -0.76 2.18
CA VAL A 66 -5.92 -1.93 2.68
C VAL A 66 -5.18 -1.52 3.96
N LYS A 67 -5.35 -2.31 5.03
CA LYS A 67 -4.77 -2.07 6.38
C LYS A 67 -5.08 -0.69 6.96
N GLY A 68 -6.28 -0.18 6.69
CA GLY A 68 -6.75 1.10 7.20
C GLY A 68 -6.41 2.30 6.34
N LEU A 69 -5.54 2.17 5.33
CA LEU A 69 -5.16 3.27 4.45
C LEU A 69 -5.95 3.21 3.14
N GLU A 70 -6.51 4.35 2.72
CA GLU A 70 -7.23 4.49 1.47
C GLU A 70 -6.32 4.22 0.26
N GLN A 71 -6.85 3.49 -0.72
CA GLN A 71 -6.16 3.21 -1.96
C GLN A 71 -5.89 4.49 -2.74
N SER A 72 -4.64 4.64 -3.18
CA SER A 72 -4.25 5.78 -4.04
C SER A 72 -4.81 5.68 -5.47
N ALA A 73 -4.49 6.66 -6.32
CA ALA A 73 -5.14 6.93 -7.61
C ALA A 73 -4.96 5.89 -8.75
N TYR A 74 -4.58 4.64 -8.44
CA TYR A 74 -4.41 3.58 -9.43
C TYR A 74 -5.44 2.47 -9.23
N ASP A 75 -6.20 2.19 -10.28
CA ASP A 75 -7.19 1.11 -10.33
C ASP A 75 -6.51 -0.24 -10.57
N SER A 76 -6.39 -1.05 -9.52
CA SER A 76 -5.74 -2.36 -9.58
C SER A 76 -6.53 -3.41 -10.34
N ARG A 77 -7.82 -3.20 -10.69
CA ARG A 77 -8.64 -4.20 -11.38
C ARG A 77 -8.06 -4.68 -12.71
N ALA A 78 -7.18 -3.89 -13.32
CA ALA A 78 -6.50 -4.20 -14.57
C ALA A 78 -5.03 -4.65 -14.42
N SER A 79 -4.50 -4.67 -13.19
CA SER A 79 -3.08 -4.91 -12.91
C SER A 79 -2.93 -5.68 -11.60
N ILE A 80 -2.68 -6.98 -11.71
CA ILE A 80 -2.56 -7.84 -10.53
C ILE A 80 -1.28 -7.55 -9.75
N SER A 81 -0.21 -7.08 -10.42
CA SER A 81 1.00 -6.64 -9.72
C SER A 81 0.74 -5.40 -8.85
N MET A 82 -0.09 -4.45 -9.33
CA MET A 82 -0.48 -3.28 -8.54
C MET A 82 -1.42 -3.66 -7.40
N GLY A 83 -2.32 -4.63 -7.62
CA GLY A 83 -3.10 -5.24 -6.55
C GLY A 83 -2.21 -5.84 -5.46
N LEU A 84 -1.23 -6.66 -5.86
CA LEU A 84 -0.25 -7.22 -4.93
C LEU A 84 0.57 -6.15 -4.20
N ALA A 85 0.96 -5.08 -4.90
CA ALA A 85 1.66 -3.94 -4.30
C ALA A 85 0.83 -3.25 -3.21
N TYR A 86 -0.46 -2.99 -3.45
CA TYR A 86 -1.35 -2.43 -2.44
C TYR A 86 -1.57 -3.38 -1.28
N ALA A 87 -1.79 -4.66 -1.57
CA ALA A 87 -2.02 -5.68 -0.58
C ALA A 87 -0.83 -5.82 0.38
N THR A 88 0.40 -5.82 -0.14
CA THR A 88 1.62 -6.17 0.63
C THR A 88 2.43 -4.97 1.13
N SER A 89 1.97 -3.75 0.84
CA SER A 89 2.57 -2.51 1.35
C SER A 89 2.58 -2.50 2.88
N ASP A 90 3.74 -2.18 3.45
CA ASP A 90 3.99 -2.13 4.89
C ASP A 90 3.24 -0.99 5.60
N ILE A 91 2.66 -0.04 4.86
CA ILE A 91 1.95 1.12 5.39
C ILE A 91 0.47 1.16 4.97
N GLY A 92 -0.06 0.09 4.37
CA GLY A 92 -1.40 0.07 3.75
C GLY A 92 -1.40 0.49 2.28
N ALA A 93 -2.57 0.68 1.67
CA ALA A 93 -2.77 0.77 0.20
C ALA A 93 -2.09 1.96 -0.51
N HIS A 94 -0.75 1.95 -0.59
CA HIS A 94 0.04 3.04 -1.14
C HIS A 94 0.99 2.59 -2.28
N HIS A 95 0.90 3.25 -3.42
CA HIS A 95 1.80 3.03 -4.57
C HIS A 95 3.26 3.49 -4.35
N THR A 96 3.58 4.12 -3.22
CA THR A 96 4.95 4.59 -2.94
C THR A 96 5.89 3.45 -2.64
N ARG A 97 5.39 2.32 -2.12
CA ARG A 97 6.19 1.11 -1.90
C ARG A 97 6.38 0.30 -3.17
N ALA A 98 5.38 0.26 -4.03
CA ALA A 98 5.51 -0.25 -5.38
C ALA A 98 4.50 0.39 -6.32
N TRP A 99 5.01 0.93 -7.43
CA TRP A 99 4.21 1.45 -8.53
C TRP A 99 4.49 0.64 -9.79
N THR A 100 3.77 -0.46 -9.97
CA THR A 100 4.04 -1.45 -11.04
C THR A 100 3.05 -1.35 -12.20
N ILE A 101 1.93 -0.66 -12.01
CA ILE A 101 0.82 -0.62 -12.97
C ILE A 101 1.23 -0.12 -14.35
N ALA A 102 2.03 0.95 -14.45
CA ALA A 102 2.46 1.49 -15.74
C ALA A 102 3.26 0.44 -16.52
N LYS A 103 4.25 -0.17 -15.87
CA LYS A 103 5.09 -1.20 -16.46
C LYS A 103 4.31 -2.46 -16.84
N GLU A 104 3.38 -2.92 -15.99
CA GLU A 104 2.53 -4.07 -16.32
C GLU A 104 1.59 -3.76 -17.49
N MET A 105 1.07 -2.53 -17.59
CA MET A 105 0.22 -2.11 -18.70
C MET A 105 0.99 -1.99 -20.03
N GLU A 106 2.24 -1.56 -19.99
CA GLU A 106 3.07 -1.34 -21.20
C GLU A 106 3.76 -2.64 -21.67
N GLU A 107 4.31 -3.41 -20.74
CA GLU A 107 5.21 -4.54 -21.04
C GLU A 107 4.68 -5.88 -20.50
N GLY A 108 3.67 -5.85 -19.62
CA GLY A 108 3.27 -6.98 -18.80
C GLY A 108 2.35 -8.01 -19.44
N GLN A 109 1.99 -7.84 -20.72
CA GLN A 109 1.03 -8.72 -21.41
C GLN A 109 1.41 -10.21 -21.33
N ASN A 110 2.71 -10.51 -21.39
CA ASN A 110 3.24 -11.88 -21.38
C ASN A 110 4.03 -12.21 -20.11
N TRP A 111 3.93 -11.38 -19.06
CA TRP A 111 4.63 -11.66 -17.81
C TRP A 111 4.09 -12.92 -17.15
N THR A 112 5.02 -13.80 -16.79
CA THR A 112 4.83 -14.87 -15.83
C THR A 112 4.48 -14.30 -14.45
N ASP A 113 3.98 -15.15 -13.58
CA ASP A 113 3.70 -14.73 -12.20
C ASP A 113 4.97 -14.41 -11.43
N ASP A 114 6.07 -15.09 -11.75
CA ASP A 114 7.41 -14.75 -11.26
C ASP A 114 7.78 -13.31 -11.61
N GLU A 115 7.67 -12.91 -12.88
CA GLU A 115 8.01 -11.55 -13.33
C GLU A 115 7.12 -10.47 -12.66
N LYS A 116 5.83 -10.76 -12.46
CA LYS A 116 4.91 -9.86 -11.74
C LYS A 116 5.34 -9.68 -10.30
N VAL A 117 5.61 -10.78 -9.60
CA VAL A 117 6.00 -10.76 -8.18
C VAL A 117 7.40 -10.16 -7.99
N ASP A 118 8.36 -10.50 -8.85
CA ASP A 118 9.73 -9.98 -8.82
C ASP A 118 9.73 -8.46 -9.05
N THR A 119 8.87 -7.95 -9.92
CA THR A 119 8.70 -6.51 -10.13
C THR A 119 8.20 -5.81 -8.86
N VAL A 120 7.23 -6.39 -8.15
CA VAL A 120 6.72 -5.83 -6.89
C VAL A 120 7.81 -5.84 -5.80
N ILE A 121 8.52 -6.95 -5.63
CA ILE A 121 9.61 -7.09 -4.65
C ILE A 121 10.75 -6.12 -4.97
N TYR A 122 11.14 -6.00 -6.24
CA TYR A 122 12.18 -5.06 -6.65
C TYR A 122 11.78 -3.63 -6.34
N HIS A 123 10.54 -3.23 -6.64
CA HIS A 123 10.05 -1.90 -6.27
C HIS A 123 10.07 -1.67 -4.76
N GLN A 124 9.65 -2.67 -3.97
CA GLN A 124 9.69 -2.60 -2.51
C GLN A 124 11.11 -2.71 -1.92
N LYS A 125 12.12 -2.96 -2.76
CA LYS A 125 13.54 -2.90 -2.41
C LYS A 125 14.16 -1.56 -2.78
N VAL A 126 13.96 -1.07 -4.00
CA VAL A 126 14.55 0.21 -4.44
C VAL A 126 13.80 1.42 -3.89
N ARG A 127 12.48 1.37 -3.76
CA ARG A 127 11.72 2.58 -3.39
C ARG A 127 11.97 3.03 -1.95
N PRO A 128 12.09 2.11 -0.96
CA PRO A 128 12.53 2.50 0.38
C PRO A 128 13.99 2.95 0.45
N LEU A 129 14.86 2.54 -0.48
CA LEU A 129 16.24 3.05 -0.55
C LEU A 129 16.25 4.57 -0.71
N PHE A 130 15.37 5.13 -1.55
CA PHE A 130 15.25 6.58 -1.70
C PHE A 130 14.78 7.27 -0.42
N ASP A 131 13.87 6.64 0.32
CA ASP A 131 13.40 7.17 1.61
C ASP A 131 14.54 7.15 2.66
N MET A 132 15.37 6.09 2.68
CA MET A 132 16.55 5.99 3.56
C MET A 132 17.61 7.04 3.22
N LEU A 133 17.85 7.29 1.94
CA LEU A 133 18.79 8.32 1.47
C LEU A 133 18.24 9.74 1.62
N GLY A 134 16.93 9.89 1.88
CA GLY A 134 16.27 11.20 1.99
C GLY A 134 16.14 11.94 0.66
N VAL A 135 16.07 11.21 -0.46
CA VAL A 135 16.04 11.78 -1.81
C VAL A 135 14.76 11.40 -2.56
N CYS A 136 14.42 12.20 -3.57
CA CYS A 136 13.27 11.91 -4.41
C CYS A 136 13.55 10.72 -5.32
N ARG A 137 12.58 9.80 -5.44
CA ARG A 137 12.61 8.63 -6.36
C ARG A 137 12.26 8.94 -7.81
N LEU A 138 11.74 10.15 -8.10
CA LEU A 138 11.26 10.51 -9.43
C LEU A 138 12.35 10.53 -10.50
N PRO A 139 13.61 10.97 -10.24
CA PRO A 139 14.66 10.87 -11.25
C PRO A 139 14.92 9.43 -11.72
N TRP A 140 14.80 8.44 -10.83
CA TRP A 140 14.92 7.03 -11.20
C TRP A 140 13.76 6.59 -12.09
N ILE A 141 12.52 6.79 -11.65
CA ILE A 141 11.35 6.24 -12.35
C ILE A 141 10.92 7.03 -13.60
N GLU A 142 11.02 8.37 -13.58
CA GLU A 142 10.53 9.24 -14.66
C GLU A 142 11.62 9.56 -15.69
N LEU A 143 12.89 9.66 -15.25
CA LEU A 143 14.01 10.06 -16.11
C LEU A 143 14.96 8.90 -16.43
N GLY A 144 14.71 7.71 -15.88
CA GLY A 144 15.57 6.53 -16.08
C GLY A 144 16.96 6.67 -15.45
N LEU A 145 17.12 7.52 -14.42
CA LEU A 145 18.40 7.66 -13.73
C LEU A 145 18.78 6.34 -13.06
N SER A 146 19.90 5.77 -13.47
CA SER A 146 20.39 4.49 -12.93
C SER A 146 20.62 4.57 -11.41
N GLU A 147 20.19 3.53 -10.71
CA GLU A 147 20.42 3.33 -9.28
C GLU A 147 21.91 3.38 -8.90
N ARG A 148 22.81 3.02 -9.83
CA ARG A 148 24.27 3.09 -9.64
C ARG A 148 24.77 4.49 -9.36
N HIS A 149 24.03 5.54 -9.75
CA HIS A 149 24.40 6.90 -9.36
C HIS A 149 24.21 7.15 -7.86
N TYR A 150 23.24 6.51 -7.22
CA TYR A 150 22.96 6.71 -5.80
C TYR A 150 24.02 6.07 -4.89
N GLU A 151 24.59 4.93 -5.30
CA GLU A 151 25.81 4.36 -4.70
C GLU A 151 26.95 5.40 -4.69
N ASN A 152 27.25 5.99 -5.86
CA ASN A 152 28.28 7.01 -5.98
C ASN A 152 27.97 8.21 -5.08
N PHE A 153 26.74 8.71 -5.09
CA PHE A 153 26.33 9.84 -4.25
C PHE A 153 26.53 9.55 -2.76
N TYR A 154 26.10 8.38 -2.30
CA TYR A 154 26.27 7.96 -0.91
C TYR A 154 27.76 7.93 -0.52
N ASN A 155 28.61 7.30 -1.34
CA ASN A 155 30.04 7.18 -1.07
C ASN A 155 30.73 8.55 -1.01
N TYR A 156 30.43 9.46 -1.95
CA TYR A 156 31.03 10.80 -1.97
C TYR A 156 30.56 11.71 -0.83
N VAL A 157 29.28 11.62 -0.44
CA VAL A 157 28.71 12.47 0.61
C VAL A 157 29.13 11.98 2.00
N THR A 158 29.13 10.67 2.24
CA THR A 158 29.39 10.10 3.57
C THR A 158 30.86 9.75 3.82
N GLY A 159 31.65 9.58 2.75
CA GLY A 159 33.01 9.06 2.83
C GLY A 159 33.09 7.57 3.21
N SER A 160 31.96 6.86 3.27
CA SER A 160 31.89 5.42 3.56
C SER A 160 31.73 4.64 2.27
N GLU A 161 32.63 3.70 1.99
CA GLU A 161 32.52 2.85 0.80
C GLU A 161 31.43 1.78 0.98
N THR A 162 30.48 1.74 0.05
CA THR A 162 29.50 0.67 -0.10
C THR A 162 29.14 0.45 -1.57
N SER A 163 28.55 -0.70 -1.87
CA SER A 163 28.00 -1.05 -3.17
C SER A 163 26.50 -0.79 -3.25
N LEU A 164 25.97 -0.67 -4.48
CA LEU A 164 24.52 -0.61 -4.70
C LEU A 164 23.81 -1.86 -4.13
N GLU A 165 24.42 -3.03 -4.28
CA GLU A 165 23.88 -4.30 -3.82
C GLU A 165 23.75 -4.35 -2.29
N GLU A 166 24.72 -3.79 -1.56
CA GLU A 166 24.64 -3.63 -0.09
C GLU A 166 23.54 -2.64 0.32
N LEU A 167 23.43 -1.49 -0.35
CA LEU A 167 22.38 -0.50 -0.10
C LEU A 167 20.98 -1.08 -0.34
N LEU A 168 20.79 -1.79 -1.45
CA LEU A 168 19.53 -2.46 -1.77
C LEU A 168 19.25 -3.62 -0.81
N GLY A 169 20.29 -4.34 -0.35
CA GLY A 169 20.18 -5.38 0.67
C GLY A 169 19.66 -4.80 1.99
N LEU A 170 20.23 -3.69 2.45
CA LEU A 170 19.80 -3.00 3.66
C LEU A 170 18.37 -2.47 3.55
N SER A 171 18.01 -1.92 2.39
CA SER A 171 16.64 -1.48 2.12
C SER A 171 15.63 -2.63 2.15
N ASN A 172 16.00 -3.80 1.61
CA ASN A 172 15.19 -5.01 1.70
C ASN A 172 14.99 -5.45 3.16
N ASP A 173 16.07 -5.45 3.95
CA ASP A 173 16.03 -5.80 5.38
C ASP A 173 15.15 -4.82 6.18
N ILE A 174 15.16 -3.52 5.83
CA ILE A 174 14.29 -2.51 6.45
C ILE A 174 12.81 -2.75 6.10
N TYR A 175 12.50 -3.16 4.86
CA TYR A 175 11.13 -3.52 4.49
C TYR A 175 10.64 -4.74 5.27
N ASP A 176 11.50 -5.74 5.48
CA ASP A 176 11.17 -6.91 6.28
C ASP A 176 11.04 -6.53 7.78
N LEU A 177 11.83 -5.57 8.27
CA LEU A 177 11.72 -5.05 9.63
C LEU A 177 10.39 -4.31 9.86
N THR A 178 9.93 -3.47 8.92
CA THR A 178 8.63 -2.80 9.02
C THR A 178 7.48 -3.79 8.98
N ARG A 179 7.60 -4.85 8.16
CA ARG A 179 6.69 -6.00 8.17
C ARG A 179 6.65 -6.67 9.55
N LEU A 180 7.78 -6.93 10.19
CA LEU A 180 7.85 -7.53 11.54
C LEU A 180 7.21 -6.66 12.62
N ILE A 181 7.36 -5.33 12.54
CA ILE A 181 6.65 -4.40 13.42
C ILE A 181 5.14 -4.60 13.28
N ASN A 182 4.63 -4.64 12.05
CA ASN A 182 3.20 -4.85 11.82
C ASN A 182 2.71 -6.23 12.29
N VAL A 183 3.50 -7.29 12.09
CA VAL A 183 3.16 -8.65 12.57
C VAL A 183 3.03 -8.66 14.10
N ARG A 184 3.91 -7.96 14.82
CA ARG A 184 3.79 -7.80 16.29
C ARG A 184 2.53 -7.04 16.72
N LEU A 185 2.04 -6.15 15.86
CA LEU A 185 0.79 -5.43 16.04
C LEU A 185 -0.44 -6.24 15.58
N GLY A 186 -0.27 -7.53 15.29
CA GLY A 186 -1.36 -8.48 15.02
C GLY A 186 -1.69 -8.68 13.54
N MET A 187 -0.90 -8.10 12.63
CA MET A 187 -1.08 -8.29 11.20
C MET A 187 -0.66 -9.70 10.76
N SER A 188 -1.40 -10.27 9.81
CA SER A 188 -1.04 -11.52 9.14
C SER A 188 -1.51 -11.52 7.69
N ARG A 189 -1.39 -12.66 7.01
CA ARG A 189 -1.90 -12.89 5.65
C ARG A 189 -3.33 -12.40 5.44
N LYS A 190 -4.21 -12.46 6.45
CA LYS A 190 -5.60 -12.01 6.34
C LYS A 190 -5.72 -10.53 5.97
N ASP A 191 -4.71 -9.73 6.31
CA ASP A 191 -4.68 -8.28 6.12
C ASP A 191 -4.00 -7.89 4.79
N ASP A 192 -3.33 -8.84 4.12
CA ASP A 192 -2.80 -8.70 2.76
C ASP A 192 -3.87 -9.09 1.74
N THR A 193 -4.94 -8.31 1.70
CA THR A 193 -6.10 -8.51 0.83
C THR A 193 -6.37 -7.27 -0.02
N LEU A 194 -7.37 -7.36 -0.90
CA LEU A 194 -7.84 -6.26 -1.73
C LEU A 194 -9.26 -5.83 -1.30
N PRO A 195 -9.68 -4.60 -1.61
CA PRO A 195 -11.05 -4.17 -1.39
C PRO A 195 -12.08 -5.01 -2.18
N TYR A 196 -13.30 -5.13 -1.65
CA TYR A 196 -14.37 -5.90 -2.27
C TYR A 196 -14.61 -5.53 -3.75
N LYS A 197 -14.54 -4.24 -4.10
CA LYS A 197 -14.78 -3.76 -5.46
C LYS A 197 -13.81 -4.32 -6.49
N VAL A 198 -12.60 -4.73 -6.09
CA VAL A 198 -11.55 -5.14 -7.02
C VAL A 198 -11.90 -6.44 -7.76
N TRP A 199 -12.63 -7.34 -7.12
CA TRP A 199 -13.13 -8.57 -7.75
C TRP A 199 -14.63 -8.53 -8.09
N ALA A 200 -15.42 -7.66 -7.44
CA ALA A 200 -16.88 -7.68 -7.56
C ALA A 200 -17.47 -6.62 -8.51
N ASN A 201 -16.71 -5.56 -8.81
CA ASN A 201 -17.20 -4.41 -9.55
C ASN A 201 -16.24 -4.14 -10.72
N PRO A 202 -16.40 -4.79 -11.90
CA PRO A 202 -15.57 -4.48 -13.05
C PRO A 202 -15.75 -3.03 -13.53
N PRO A 203 -14.73 -2.41 -14.15
CA PRO A 203 -14.92 -1.18 -14.91
C PRO A 203 -15.98 -1.38 -15.99
N LEU A 204 -16.88 -0.40 -16.16
CA LEU A 204 -18.01 -0.52 -17.10
C LEU A 204 -17.63 -0.17 -18.54
N THR A 205 -16.61 0.67 -18.71
CA THR A 205 -16.20 1.24 -20.00
C THR A 205 -14.68 1.37 -20.08
N GLY A 206 -14.17 1.74 -21.26
CA GLY A 206 -12.74 1.94 -21.51
C GLY A 206 -11.98 0.65 -21.83
N PRO A 207 -10.65 0.74 -22.01
CA PRO A 207 -9.80 -0.38 -22.46
C PRO A 207 -9.71 -1.54 -21.45
N ASN A 208 -10.11 -1.28 -20.19
CA ASN A 208 -10.13 -2.27 -19.11
C ASN A 208 -11.55 -2.68 -18.71
N ALA A 209 -12.56 -2.38 -19.54
CA ALA A 209 -13.94 -2.78 -19.27
C ALA A 209 -14.05 -4.29 -19.00
N GLY A 210 -14.81 -4.66 -17.99
CA GLY A 210 -15.02 -6.06 -17.60
C GLY A 210 -13.88 -6.70 -16.79
N LYS A 211 -12.71 -6.06 -16.69
CA LYS A 211 -11.58 -6.64 -15.95
C LYS A 211 -11.80 -6.59 -14.44
N VAL A 212 -11.34 -7.64 -13.77
CA VAL A 212 -11.25 -7.78 -12.32
C VAL A 212 -9.99 -8.57 -11.99
N ILE A 213 -9.53 -8.49 -10.74
CA ILE A 213 -8.55 -9.45 -10.24
C ILE A 213 -9.30 -10.67 -9.72
N ASP A 214 -9.00 -11.84 -10.28
CA ASP A 214 -9.51 -13.10 -9.74
C ASP A 214 -8.90 -13.40 -8.36
N ARG A 215 -9.72 -13.92 -7.45
CA ARG A 215 -9.31 -14.15 -6.06
C ARG A 215 -8.31 -15.30 -5.93
N GLU A 216 -8.46 -16.36 -6.72
CA GLU A 216 -7.55 -17.50 -6.68
C GLU A 216 -6.20 -17.12 -7.27
N ASP A 217 -6.20 -16.38 -8.38
CA ASP A 217 -4.97 -15.81 -8.94
C ASP A 217 -4.25 -14.90 -7.95
N PHE A 218 -4.98 -14.01 -7.27
CA PHE A 218 -4.39 -13.15 -6.26
C PHE A 218 -3.79 -13.94 -5.10
N GLN A 219 -4.51 -14.93 -4.55
CA GLN A 219 -4.00 -15.76 -3.45
C GLN A 219 -2.75 -16.55 -3.86
N ARG A 220 -2.71 -17.03 -5.11
CA ARG A 220 -1.56 -17.73 -5.69
C ARG A 220 -0.35 -16.80 -5.80
N LEU A 221 -0.51 -15.58 -6.32
CA LEU A 221 0.57 -14.59 -6.39
C LEU A 221 1.03 -14.13 -5.00
N LEU A 222 0.11 -13.98 -4.04
CA LEU A 222 0.45 -13.62 -2.66
C LEU A 222 1.32 -14.70 -1.99
N SER A 223 1.00 -15.98 -2.21
CA SER A 223 1.82 -17.09 -1.72
C SER A 223 3.19 -17.14 -2.39
N LEU A 224 3.25 -16.92 -3.72
CA LEU A 224 4.52 -16.81 -4.45
C LEU A 224 5.36 -15.63 -3.96
N TYR A 225 4.72 -14.50 -3.64
CA TYR A 225 5.35 -13.33 -3.05
C TYR A 225 5.99 -13.65 -1.69
N TYR A 226 5.29 -14.31 -0.77
CA TYR A 226 5.88 -14.73 0.50
C TYR A 226 7.04 -15.70 0.30
N GLN A 227 6.89 -16.68 -0.59
CA GLN A 227 7.96 -17.61 -0.91
C GLN A 227 9.22 -16.89 -1.41
N LYS A 228 9.07 -15.96 -2.36
CA LYS A 228 10.20 -15.18 -2.92
C LYS A 228 10.81 -14.20 -1.93
N ARG A 229 10.00 -13.67 -1.01
CA ARG A 229 10.46 -12.88 0.14
C ARG A 229 11.21 -13.71 1.20
N GLY A 230 11.05 -15.03 1.18
CA GLY A 230 11.52 -15.90 2.26
C GLY A 230 10.68 -15.79 3.54
N TRP A 231 9.44 -15.33 3.43
CA TRP A 231 8.49 -15.24 4.53
C TRP A 231 7.69 -16.55 4.65
N ASP A 232 7.10 -16.79 5.83
CA ASP A 232 6.21 -17.93 6.02
C ASP A 232 4.84 -17.75 5.34
N GLU A 233 3.97 -18.76 5.42
CA GLU A 233 2.64 -18.73 4.81
C GLU A 233 1.70 -17.65 5.37
N ASN A 234 1.97 -17.19 6.59
CA ASN A 234 1.25 -16.09 7.25
C ASN A 234 1.85 -14.72 6.92
N GLY A 235 2.89 -14.67 6.08
CA GLY A 235 3.59 -13.46 5.69
C GLY A 235 4.47 -12.90 6.79
N VAL A 236 5.06 -13.78 7.63
CA VAL A 236 6.00 -13.39 8.69
C VAL A 236 7.44 -13.54 8.17
N PRO A 237 8.25 -12.46 8.19
CA PRO A 237 9.67 -12.55 7.84
C PRO A 237 10.48 -13.38 8.84
N PRO A 238 11.66 -13.90 8.44
CA PRO A 238 12.56 -14.61 9.36
C PRO A 238 13.01 -13.73 10.53
N ALA A 239 13.04 -14.29 11.74
CA ALA A 239 13.45 -13.56 12.95
C ALA A 239 14.92 -13.10 12.91
N GLU A 240 15.74 -13.71 12.05
CA GLU A 240 17.14 -13.34 11.82
C GLU A 240 17.30 -11.90 11.30
N VAL A 241 16.29 -11.35 10.62
CA VAL A 241 16.34 -9.97 10.10
C VAL A 241 16.60 -8.98 11.24
N GLU A 242 15.97 -9.16 12.40
CA GLU A 242 16.12 -8.25 13.54
C GLU A 242 17.50 -8.30 14.17
N LYS A 243 18.14 -9.49 14.15
CA LYS A 243 19.50 -9.68 14.67
C LYS A 243 20.51 -8.86 13.88
N LYS A 244 20.24 -8.53 12.62
CA LYS A 244 21.10 -7.62 11.83
C LYS A 244 21.14 -6.20 12.39
N PHE A 245 20.10 -5.79 13.10
CA PHE A 245 19.94 -4.45 13.65
C PHE A 245 20.11 -4.39 15.18
N SER A 246 20.44 -5.51 15.84
CA SER A 246 20.58 -5.55 17.31
C SER A 246 21.67 -4.61 17.81
N ASP A 247 22.74 -4.49 17.04
CA ASP A 247 23.92 -3.71 17.42
C ASP A 247 23.70 -2.20 17.24
N TRP A 248 22.64 -1.80 16.51
CA TRP A 248 22.27 -0.39 16.34
C TRP A 248 21.56 0.18 17.57
N PHE A 249 21.06 -0.69 18.45
CA PHE A 249 20.40 -0.32 19.71
C PHE A 249 21.12 -0.94 20.91
N PRO A 250 22.37 -0.52 21.22
CA PRO A 250 23.11 -1.04 22.37
C PRO A 250 22.35 -0.69 23.65
N GLY A 251 21.73 -1.69 24.30
CA GLY A 251 20.96 -1.51 25.53
C GLY A 251 19.66 -2.30 25.67
N ASN A 252 19.26 -3.12 24.68
CA ASN A 252 18.17 -4.11 24.81
C ASN A 252 16.82 -3.54 25.30
N ASN A 253 16.52 -2.30 24.91
CA ASN A 253 15.20 -1.69 25.05
C ASN A 253 14.64 -1.32 23.67
N LEU A 254 14.69 -2.24 22.71
CA LEU A 254 13.60 -2.26 21.73
C LEU A 254 12.33 -2.39 22.60
N PRO A 255 11.36 -1.46 22.51
CA PRO A 255 10.10 -1.65 23.19
C PRO A 255 9.66 -3.06 22.81
N ARG A 256 9.58 -3.95 23.80
CA ARG A 256 8.79 -5.17 23.61
C ARG A 256 7.40 -4.62 23.37
N LEU A 257 7.07 -4.41 22.10
CA LEU A 257 5.71 -4.19 21.63
C LEU A 257 5.04 -5.53 21.92
N ASN A 258 4.69 -5.71 23.19
CA ASN A 258 4.00 -6.88 23.68
C ASN A 258 2.71 -6.92 22.87
N ALA A 259 2.53 -8.01 22.12
CA ALA A 259 1.26 -8.33 21.49
C ALA A 259 0.18 -8.27 22.59
N ALA A 260 -0.75 -7.34 22.43
CA ALA A 260 -2.01 -7.32 23.15
C ALA A 260 -3.05 -8.08 22.32
#